data_AF-A0A952UPM7-F1
#
_entry.id   AF-A0A952UPM7-F1
#
_cell.length_a   1.000
_cell.length_b   1.000
_cell.length_c   1.000
_cell.angle_alpha   90.00
_cell.angle_beta   90.00
_cell.angle_gamma   90.00
#
_symmetry.space_group_name_H-M   'P 1'
#
loop_
_entity.id
_entity.type
_entity.pdbx_description
1 polymer ?
#
loop_
_entity_poly.entity_id
_entity_poly.type
_entity_poly.pdbx_seq_one_letter_code
_entity_poly.pdbx_strand_id
1 'polypeptide(L)'
;MRELLGEGPATRAELRAHLVKSPTLRHLATDATGAGADALYKPLHWRGDICFGPTKAGQTTFRLLSNDPAWPGLPAVGEAGRRAIELYLRSYGPATLANLAYWLTEGLSVPRRRLTTWIADLGGAVTTVSVAGVQGYVLTEDLDGLGSVEPTDVVRLLPGFDPWLFGPGTADQRLLAPAWRALATKGSNLVIRGGVVSGTWRARGTDIEVAWFDELGPEPTAALEREAERLATVLGRAERAPRTV
;
A
#
# COMPACT_ATOMS: atom_id res chain seq x y z
N MET A 1 -22.05 16.90 10.19
CA MET A 1 -20.85 16.04 10.37
C MET A 1 -19.73 16.79 11.07
N ARG A 2 -19.09 17.81 10.46
CA ARG A 2 -18.04 18.59 11.14
C ARG A 2 -18.50 19.17 12.47
N GLU A 3 -19.74 19.67 12.53
CA GLU A 3 -20.40 20.12 13.77
C GLU A 3 -20.37 19.05 14.87
N LEU A 4 -20.95 17.86 14.62
CA LEU A 4 -20.91 16.73 15.56
C LEU A 4 -19.47 16.35 15.95
N LEU A 5 -18.54 16.32 14.99
CA LEU A 5 -17.15 15.95 15.24
C LEU A 5 -16.38 17.03 16.02
N GLY A 6 -16.87 18.27 16.06
CA GLY A 6 -16.36 19.33 16.91
C GLY A 6 -16.66 19.10 18.38
N GLU A 7 -17.72 18.35 18.70
CA GLU A 7 -18.07 17.95 20.07
C GLU A 7 -17.27 16.74 20.56
N GLY A 8 -16.69 15.96 19.64
CA GLY A 8 -15.82 14.83 19.95
C GLY A 8 -15.85 13.72 18.89
N PRO A 9 -15.09 12.63 19.11
CA PRO A 9 -15.07 11.51 18.17
C PRO A 9 -16.44 10.83 18.06
N ALA A 10 -16.86 10.53 16.83
CA ALA A 10 -18.16 9.91 16.55
C ALA A 10 -18.04 8.69 15.63
N THR A 11 -18.87 7.68 15.89
CA THR A 11 -19.03 6.49 15.05
C THR A 11 -19.78 6.80 13.75
N ARG A 12 -19.70 5.90 12.76
CA ARG A 12 -20.53 5.97 11.54
C ARG A 12 -22.03 6.05 11.87
N ALA A 13 -22.49 5.31 12.87
CA ALA A 13 -23.89 5.30 13.28
C ALA A 13 -24.35 6.66 13.83
N GLU A 14 -23.52 7.29 14.66
CA GLU A 14 -23.80 8.64 15.20
C GLU A 14 -23.76 9.71 14.10
N LEU A 15 -22.78 9.63 13.19
CA LEU A 15 -22.69 10.52 12.02
C LEU A 15 -23.91 10.38 11.11
N ARG A 16 -24.36 9.14 10.85
CA ARG A 16 -25.59 8.85 10.12
C ARG A 16 -26.82 9.42 10.83
N ALA A 17 -26.97 9.18 12.13
CA ALA A 17 -28.12 9.69 12.89
C ALA A 17 -28.17 11.22 12.89
N HIS A 18 -27.02 11.87 12.96
CA HIS A 18 -26.91 13.32 12.83
C HIS A 18 -27.26 13.81 11.41
N LEU A 19 -26.84 13.11 10.35
CA LEU A 19 -27.22 13.45 8.97
C LEU A 19 -28.73 13.34 8.73
N VAL A 20 -29.41 12.34 9.30
CA VAL A 20 -30.87 12.17 9.16
C VAL A 20 -31.63 13.40 9.66
N LYS A 21 -31.10 14.09 10.67
CA LYS A 21 -31.69 15.32 11.23
C LYS A 21 -31.48 16.55 10.34
N SER A 22 -30.58 16.50 9.36
CA SER A 22 -30.26 17.62 8.47
C SER A 22 -31.24 17.67 7.27
N PRO A 23 -32.04 18.74 7.11
CA PRO A 23 -32.96 18.84 5.98
C PRO A 23 -32.26 18.80 4.61
N THR A 24 -31.05 19.36 4.52
CA THR A 24 -30.28 19.46 3.28
C THR A 24 -29.39 18.24 3.03
N LEU A 25 -28.91 17.57 4.08
CA LEU A 25 -27.93 16.48 3.96
C LEU A 25 -28.49 15.09 4.28
N ARG A 26 -29.77 14.95 4.65
CA ARG A 26 -30.39 13.66 4.96
C ARG A 26 -30.21 12.59 3.87
N HIS A 27 -30.12 13.00 2.62
CA HIS A 27 -29.93 12.10 1.48
C HIS A 27 -28.57 11.38 1.52
N LEU A 28 -27.56 11.93 2.21
CA LEU A 28 -26.25 11.31 2.39
C LEU A 28 -26.24 10.27 3.53
N ALA A 29 -27.30 10.19 4.35
CA ALA A 29 -27.36 9.26 5.47
C ALA A 29 -27.38 7.78 5.05
N THR A 30 -27.80 7.49 3.81
CA THR A 30 -27.73 6.13 3.23
C THR A 30 -26.29 5.68 3.03
N ASP A 31 -25.39 6.61 2.69
CA ASP A 31 -23.99 6.32 2.36
C ASP A 31 -23.07 6.41 3.58
N ALA A 32 -23.58 6.97 4.69
CA ALA A 32 -22.87 7.12 5.96
C ALA A 32 -22.71 5.80 6.75
N THR A 33 -23.00 4.66 6.15
CA THR A 33 -22.89 3.32 6.76
C THR A 33 -21.48 2.73 6.68
N GLY A 34 -20.64 3.29 5.81
CA GLY A 34 -19.32 2.74 5.46
C GLY A 34 -19.34 1.80 4.25
N ALA A 35 -20.52 1.58 3.66
CA ALA A 35 -20.66 0.90 2.37
C ALA A 35 -19.79 1.57 1.28
N GLY A 36 -19.35 0.76 0.30
CA GLY A 36 -18.49 1.25 -0.77
C GLY A 36 -17.08 1.66 -0.31
N ALA A 37 -16.57 1.01 0.75
CA ALA A 37 -15.29 1.35 1.38
C ALA A 37 -15.23 2.84 1.77
N ASP A 38 -16.20 3.27 2.57
CA ASP A 38 -16.28 4.64 3.10
C ASP A 38 -16.29 5.74 2.02
N ALA A 39 -16.97 5.51 0.89
CA ALA A 39 -17.00 6.45 -0.23
C ALA A 39 -17.40 7.88 0.18
N LEU A 40 -18.39 8.03 1.07
CA LEU A 40 -18.81 9.33 1.60
C LEU A 40 -17.70 10.03 2.41
N TYR A 41 -16.90 9.26 3.15
CA TYR A 41 -15.90 9.80 4.07
C TYR A 41 -14.55 10.04 3.39
N LYS A 42 -14.23 9.37 2.27
CA LYS A 42 -12.96 9.53 1.55
C LYS A 42 -12.59 10.98 1.24
N PRO A 43 -13.48 11.83 0.68
CA PRO A 43 -13.15 13.23 0.42
C PRO A 43 -12.79 14.02 1.68
N LEU A 44 -13.39 13.69 2.83
CA LEU A 44 -13.07 14.33 4.11
C LEU A 44 -11.67 13.94 4.60
N HIS A 45 -11.25 12.68 4.40
CA HIS A 45 -9.88 12.26 4.69
C HIS A 45 -8.89 12.95 3.75
N TRP A 46 -9.16 12.98 2.44
CA TRP A 46 -8.27 13.60 1.46
C TRP A 46 -8.11 15.12 1.65
N ARG A 47 -9.14 15.78 2.17
CA ARG A 47 -9.10 17.22 2.50
C ARG A 47 -8.45 17.51 3.86
N GLY A 48 -8.02 16.48 4.60
CA GLY A 48 -7.48 16.67 5.95
C GLY A 48 -8.52 17.18 6.94
N ASP A 49 -9.81 16.91 6.72
CA ASP A 49 -10.88 17.28 7.64
C ASP A 49 -10.94 16.31 8.82
N ILE A 50 -10.88 15.01 8.54
CA ILE A 50 -11.08 13.95 9.52
C ILE A 50 -9.95 12.92 9.50
N CYS A 51 -9.72 12.30 10.65
CA CYS A 51 -8.93 11.09 10.80
C CYS A 51 -9.66 10.08 11.70
N PHE A 52 -9.12 8.88 11.86
CA PHE A 52 -9.60 7.94 12.86
C PHE A 52 -9.42 8.53 14.28
N GLY A 53 -10.43 8.35 15.12
CA GLY A 53 -10.40 8.67 16.53
C GLY A 53 -10.26 7.41 17.41
N PRO A 54 -10.22 7.58 18.74
CA PRO A 54 -10.25 6.47 19.69
C PRO A 54 -11.47 5.57 19.46
N THR A 55 -11.30 4.26 19.56
CA THR A 55 -12.42 3.33 19.41
C THR A 55 -13.44 3.53 20.53
N LYS A 56 -14.73 3.41 20.20
CA LYS A 56 -15.85 3.53 21.14
C LYS A 56 -16.61 2.22 21.14
N ALA A 57 -16.56 1.46 22.24
CA ALA A 57 -17.18 0.14 22.36
C ALA A 57 -16.84 -0.80 21.17
N GLY A 58 -15.56 -0.84 20.77
CA GLY A 58 -15.08 -1.64 19.64
C GLY A 58 -15.41 -1.09 18.25
N GLN A 59 -16.13 0.04 18.16
CA GLN A 59 -16.44 0.69 16.89
C GLN A 59 -15.37 1.73 16.52
N THR A 60 -15.04 1.82 15.24
CA THR A 60 -14.26 2.93 14.69
C THR A 60 -15.00 4.25 14.86
N THR A 61 -14.28 5.26 15.31
CA THR A 61 -14.76 6.64 15.31
C THR A 61 -13.93 7.49 14.35
N PHE A 62 -14.49 8.64 13.97
CA PHE A 62 -13.77 9.71 13.30
C PHE A 62 -13.67 10.91 14.22
N ARG A 63 -12.65 11.74 14.05
CA ARG A 63 -12.49 13.03 14.72
C ARG A 63 -11.97 14.08 13.73
N LEU A 64 -12.12 15.37 14.06
CA LEU A 64 -11.51 16.44 13.28
C LEU A 64 -9.99 16.44 13.44
N LEU A 65 -9.28 16.58 12.31
CA LEU A 65 -7.84 16.80 12.29
C LEU A 65 -7.46 18.21 12.75
N SER A 66 -8.33 19.20 12.55
CA SER A 66 -8.12 20.58 13.01
C SER A 66 -7.97 20.71 14.53
N ASN A 67 -8.41 19.71 15.29
CA ASN A 67 -8.30 19.67 16.74
C ASN A 67 -7.02 18.98 17.21
N ASP A 68 -6.21 18.44 16.29
CA ASP A 68 -4.92 17.85 16.59
C ASP A 68 -3.82 18.93 16.54
N PRO A 69 -3.16 19.26 17.68
CA PRO A 69 -2.09 20.24 17.69
C PRO A 69 -0.86 19.80 16.86
N ALA A 70 -0.73 18.51 16.56
CA ALA A 70 0.33 17.99 15.72
C ALA A 70 -0.01 18.03 14.22
N TRP A 71 -1.20 18.49 13.82
CA TRP A 71 -1.61 18.56 12.42
C TRP A 71 -1.20 19.89 11.79
N PRO A 72 -0.23 19.92 10.87
CA PRO A 72 0.26 21.16 10.26
C PRO A 72 -0.64 21.67 9.12
N GLY A 73 -1.73 20.96 8.80
CA GLY A 73 -2.52 21.19 7.60
C GLY A 73 -1.95 20.49 6.36
N LEU A 74 -2.64 20.65 5.23
CA LEU A 74 -2.19 20.07 3.96
C LEU A 74 -1.11 20.95 3.32
N PRO A 75 0.03 20.36 2.87
CA PRO A 75 1.01 21.10 2.10
C PRO A 75 0.47 21.53 0.73
N ALA A 76 1.17 22.46 0.09
CA ALA A 76 0.83 22.85 -1.28
C ALA A 76 0.95 21.64 -2.21
N VAL A 77 -0.02 21.46 -3.12
CA VAL A 77 -0.09 20.28 -4.00
C VAL A 77 1.19 20.05 -4.81
N GLY A 78 1.87 21.13 -5.23
CA GLY A 78 3.15 21.02 -5.94
C GLY A 78 4.28 20.43 -5.09
N GLU A 79 4.37 20.87 -3.83
CA GLU A 79 5.32 20.33 -2.84
C GLU A 79 4.99 18.89 -2.48
N ALA A 80 3.72 18.62 -2.16
CA ALA A 80 3.23 17.29 -1.82
C ALA A 80 3.52 16.26 -2.93
N GLY A 81 3.34 16.66 -4.19
CA GLY A 81 3.55 15.79 -5.33
C GLY A 81 5.02 15.40 -5.55
N ARG A 82 5.93 16.38 -5.49
CA ARG A 82 7.38 16.11 -5.56
C ARG A 82 7.82 15.21 -4.40
N ARG A 83 7.38 15.54 -3.19
CA ARG A 83 7.69 14.75 -2.00
C ARG A 83 7.15 13.32 -2.09
N ALA A 84 5.96 13.14 -2.64
CA ALA A 84 5.37 11.83 -2.86
C ALA A 84 6.19 10.97 -3.84
N ILE A 85 6.71 11.57 -4.92
CA ILE A 85 7.60 10.88 -5.86
C ILE A 85 8.92 10.52 -5.18
N GLU A 86 9.55 11.42 -4.42
CA GLU A 86 10.78 11.11 -3.68
C GLU A 86 10.58 9.93 -2.72
N LEU A 87 9.53 9.97 -1.89
CA LEU A 87 9.22 8.90 -0.94
C LEU A 87 8.94 7.57 -1.65
N TYR A 88 8.26 7.64 -2.80
CA TYR A 88 8.01 6.48 -3.63
C TYR A 88 9.32 5.90 -4.17
N LEU A 89 10.18 6.72 -4.77
CA LEU A 89 11.45 6.28 -5.35
C LEU A 89 12.42 5.74 -4.28
N ARG A 90 12.41 6.33 -3.08
CA ARG A 90 13.20 5.83 -1.95
C ARG A 90 12.78 4.42 -1.49
N SER A 91 11.51 4.07 -1.71
CA SER A 91 10.95 2.79 -1.24
C SER A 91 10.90 1.72 -2.34
N TYR A 92 10.67 2.14 -3.59
CA TYR A 92 10.34 1.27 -4.72
C TYR A 92 11.18 1.56 -5.97
N GLY A 93 12.17 2.45 -5.87
CA GLY A 93 13.10 2.74 -6.95
C GLY A 93 14.09 1.59 -7.19
N PRO A 94 14.61 1.43 -8.41
CA PRO A 94 14.28 2.18 -9.62
C PRO A 94 12.86 1.88 -10.15
N ALA A 95 12.11 2.93 -10.49
CA ALA A 95 10.71 2.81 -10.91
C ALA A 95 10.42 3.50 -12.24
N THR A 96 9.57 2.89 -13.07
CA THR A 96 9.18 3.45 -14.37
C THR A 96 8.10 4.53 -14.21
N LEU A 97 7.86 5.31 -15.26
CA LEU A 97 6.70 6.21 -15.32
C LEU A 97 5.37 5.44 -15.16
N ALA A 98 5.31 4.18 -15.60
CA ALA A 98 4.12 3.35 -15.44
C ALA A 98 3.89 2.97 -13.96
N ASN A 99 4.95 2.66 -13.21
CA ASN A 99 4.85 2.39 -11.77
C ASN A 99 4.35 3.63 -11.00
N LEU A 100 4.95 4.80 -11.26
CA LEU A 100 4.52 6.06 -10.67
C LEU A 100 3.07 6.42 -11.03
N ALA A 101 2.68 6.20 -12.29
CA ALA A 101 1.31 6.47 -12.75
C ALA A 101 0.29 5.50 -12.14
N TYR A 102 0.66 4.23 -11.94
CA TYR A 102 -0.18 3.26 -11.25
C TYR A 102 -0.54 3.76 -9.84
N TRP A 103 0.43 4.27 -9.11
CA TRP A 103 0.20 4.77 -7.75
C TRP A 103 -0.47 6.15 -7.71
N LEU A 104 0.08 7.15 -8.42
CA LEU A 104 -0.37 8.55 -8.34
C LEU A 104 -1.57 8.86 -9.25
N THR A 105 -1.60 8.32 -10.46
CA THR A 105 -2.66 8.62 -11.43
C THR A 105 -3.85 7.70 -11.24
N GLU A 106 -3.65 6.39 -11.29
CA GLU A 106 -4.76 5.43 -11.15
C GLU A 106 -5.26 5.38 -9.70
N GLY A 107 -4.34 5.40 -8.72
CA GLY A 107 -4.68 5.35 -7.30
C GLY A 107 -5.22 6.67 -6.73
N LEU A 108 -4.64 7.82 -7.12
CA LEU A 108 -4.94 9.13 -6.52
C LEU A 108 -5.49 10.17 -7.50
N SER A 109 -5.81 9.76 -8.74
CA SER A 109 -6.38 10.64 -9.78
C SER A 109 -5.51 11.86 -10.12
N VAL A 110 -4.19 11.80 -9.89
CA VAL A 110 -3.26 12.86 -10.31
C VAL A 110 -3.17 12.86 -11.84
N PRO A 111 -3.43 14.00 -12.52
CA PRO A 111 -3.31 14.07 -13.97
C PRO A 111 -1.90 13.74 -14.45
N ARG A 112 -1.76 12.93 -15.51
CA ARG A 112 -0.44 12.51 -16.03
C ARG A 112 0.51 13.68 -16.31
N ARG A 113 -0.01 14.79 -16.85
CA ARG A 113 0.77 16.01 -17.09
C ARG A 113 1.39 16.56 -15.81
N ARG A 114 0.65 16.53 -14.70
CA ARG A 114 1.13 17.01 -13.40
C ARG A 114 2.22 16.09 -12.85
N LEU A 115 2.04 14.77 -12.97
CA LEU A 115 3.06 13.79 -12.62
C LEU A 115 4.38 14.07 -13.37
N THR A 116 4.33 14.24 -14.69
CA THR A 116 5.54 14.52 -15.49
C THR A 116 6.18 15.86 -15.12
N THR A 117 5.39 16.87 -14.77
CA THR A 117 5.92 18.15 -14.26
C THR A 117 6.65 17.95 -12.94
N TRP A 118 6.08 17.22 -11.98
CA TRP A 118 6.74 16.98 -10.69
C TRP A 118 8.05 16.20 -10.83
N ILE A 119 8.11 15.21 -11.72
CA ILE A 119 9.36 14.49 -12.02
C ILE A 119 10.41 15.46 -12.58
N ALA A 120 10.02 16.33 -13.53
CA ALA A 120 10.93 17.31 -14.11
C ALA A 120 11.40 18.35 -13.08
N ASP A 121 10.51 18.82 -12.20
CA ASP A 121 10.83 19.79 -11.14
C ASP A 121 11.86 19.24 -10.12
N LEU A 122 11.95 17.91 -9.95
CA LEU A 122 12.97 17.30 -9.08
C LEU A 122 14.39 17.45 -9.65
N GLY A 123 14.53 17.71 -10.95
CA GLY A 123 15.81 18.03 -11.59
C GLY A 123 16.91 17.03 -11.23
N GLY A 124 18.05 17.54 -10.74
CA GLY A 124 19.22 16.72 -10.39
C GLY A 124 19.06 15.83 -9.17
N ALA A 125 17.91 15.84 -8.48
CA ALA A 125 17.64 14.89 -7.39
C ALA A 125 17.19 13.51 -7.90
N VAL A 126 16.83 13.40 -9.18
CA VAL A 126 16.39 12.15 -9.81
C VAL A 126 17.27 11.85 -11.03
N THR A 127 17.79 10.63 -11.08
CA THR A 127 18.57 10.12 -12.21
C THR A 127 17.72 9.13 -13.01
N THR A 128 17.82 9.19 -14.35
CA THR A 128 17.26 8.16 -15.22
C THR A 128 18.26 7.02 -15.36
N VAL A 129 17.82 5.79 -15.13
CA VAL A 129 18.62 4.57 -15.25
C VAL A 129 17.95 3.55 -16.17
N SER A 130 18.73 2.66 -16.75
CA SER A 130 18.24 1.52 -17.53
C SER A 130 18.48 0.23 -16.74
N VAL A 131 17.41 -0.50 -16.43
CA VAL A 131 17.47 -1.81 -15.78
C VAL A 131 16.96 -2.85 -16.78
N ALA A 132 17.87 -3.72 -17.25
CA ALA A 132 17.57 -4.71 -18.28
C ALA A 132 16.85 -4.11 -19.52
N GLY A 133 17.26 -2.92 -19.95
CA GLY A 133 16.69 -2.21 -21.10
C GLY A 133 15.42 -1.40 -20.80
N VAL A 134 14.93 -1.42 -19.56
CA VAL A 134 13.75 -0.65 -19.13
C VAL A 134 14.20 0.63 -18.44
N GLN A 135 13.75 1.78 -18.97
CA GLN A 135 14.03 3.08 -18.37
C GLN A 135 13.21 3.29 -17.09
N GLY A 136 13.90 3.69 -16.02
CA GLY A 136 13.32 4.03 -14.73
C GLY A 136 13.99 5.25 -14.12
N TYR A 137 13.37 5.73 -13.04
CA TYR A 137 13.84 6.82 -12.21
C TYR A 137 14.35 6.28 -10.89
N VAL A 138 15.41 6.87 -10.38
CA VAL A 138 15.97 6.61 -9.06
C VAL A 138 16.33 7.94 -8.41
N LEU A 139 16.30 8.02 -7.08
CA LEU A 139 16.92 9.14 -6.40
C LEU A 139 18.42 9.11 -6.66
N THR A 140 18.99 10.25 -7.07
CA THR A 140 20.41 10.33 -7.42
C THR A 140 21.31 9.96 -6.24
N GLU A 141 20.89 10.29 -5.01
CA GLU A 141 21.60 9.91 -3.77
C GLU A 141 21.65 8.39 -3.52
N ASP A 142 20.69 7.63 -4.05
CA ASP A 142 20.60 6.17 -3.84
C ASP A 142 21.33 5.37 -4.93
N LEU A 143 21.87 6.04 -5.97
CA LEU A 143 22.42 5.39 -7.16
C LEU A 143 23.64 4.52 -6.84
N ASP A 144 24.60 5.05 -6.08
CA ASP A 144 25.82 4.32 -5.70
C ASP A 144 25.49 3.12 -4.79
N GLY A 145 24.53 3.32 -3.87
CA GLY A 145 24.02 2.27 -3.00
C GLY A 145 23.46 1.12 -3.82
N LEU A 146 22.52 1.39 -4.73
CA LEU A 146 21.91 0.39 -5.60
C LEU A 146 22.92 -0.31 -6.51
N GLY A 147 23.91 0.42 -7.03
CA GLY A 147 24.97 -0.16 -7.87
C GLY A 147 25.90 -1.13 -7.14
N SER A 148 25.94 -1.05 -5.80
CA SER A 148 26.78 -1.91 -4.95
C SER A 148 26.06 -3.12 -4.37
N VAL A 149 24.75 -3.24 -4.57
CA VAL A 149 23.94 -4.34 -4.02
C VAL A 149 24.11 -5.60 -4.88
N GLU A 150 24.46 -6.70 -4.24
CA GLU A 150 24.46 -8.01 -4.87
C GLU A 150 23.02 -8.57 -5.02
N PRO A 151 22.72 -9.29 -6.11
CA PRO A 151 21.45 -9.99 -6.25
C PRO A 151 21.14 -10.89 -5.06
N THR A 152 19.86 -10.97 -4.69
CA THR A 152 19.41 -11.76 -3.55
C THR A 152 18.46 -12.87 -3.98
N ASP A 153 18.58 -14.02 -3.33
CA ASP A 153 17.69 -15.18 -3.49
C ASP A 153 16.77 -15.36 -2.28
N VAL A 154 16.67 -14.33 -1.44
CA VAL A 154 15.87 -14.34 -0.22
C VAL A 154 14.40 -14.67 -0.51
N VAL A 155 13.85 -15.58 0.29
CA VAL A 155 12.43 -15.94 0.27
C VAL A 155 11.68 -15.15 1.34
N ARG A 156 10.52 -14.59 1.01
CA ARG A 156 9.60 -13.95 1.97
C ARG A 156 8.17 -14.42 1.81
N LEU A 157 7.49 -14.61 2.93
CA LEU A 157 6.06 -14.87 3.01
C LEU A 157 5.34 -13.54 3.26
N LEU A 158 4.79 -12.95 2.20
CA LEU A 158 4.11 -11.67 2.24
C LEU A 158 2.61 -11.86 2.51
N PRO A 159 1.99 -11.10 3.43
CA PRO A 159 0.55 -11.12 3.61
C PRO A 159 -0.18 -10.58 2.37
N GLY A 160 -1.48 -10.87 2.28
CA GLY A 160 -2.34 -10.24 1.27
C GLY A 160 -2.26 -8.72 1.33
N PHE A 161 -2.26 -8.09 0.15
CA PHE A 161 -2.15 -6.63 -0.02
C PHE A 161 -0.83 -6.00 0.47
N ASP A 162 0.25 -6.79 0.58
CA ASP A 162 1.54 -6.28 1.02
C ASP A 162 2.08 -5.15 0.11
N PRO A 163 2.62 -4.04 0.68
CA PRO A 163 3.16 -2.93 -0.08
C PRO A 163 4.31 -3.28 -1.04
N TRP A 164 5.05 -4.37 -0.80
CA TRP A 164 6.14 -4.83 -1.68
C TRP A 164 5.68 -4.96 -3.14
N LEU A 165 4.48 -5.49 -3.35
CA LEU A 165 3.90 -5.65 -4.69
C LEU A 165 3.00 -4.47 -5.08
N PHE A 166 2.25 -3.91 -4.13
CA PHE A 166 1.27 -2.86 -4.44
C PHE A 166 1.89 -1.49 -4.66
N GLY A 167 3.09 -1.23 -4.15
CA GLY A 167 3.87 -0.02 -4.42
C GLY A 167 4.25 0.09 -5.90
N PRO A 168 5.06 -0.84 -6.45
CA PRO A 168 5.38 -0.91 -7.88
C PRO A 168 4.13 -1.14 -8.75
N GLY A 169 3.19 -1.91 -8.22
CA GLY A 169 1.89 -2.20 -8.80
C GLY A 169 1.79 -3.63 -9.33
N THR A 170 0.60 -4.23 -9.17
CA THR A 170 0.31 -5.61 -9.62
C THR A 170 0.39 -5.81 -11.14
N ALA A 171 0.57 -4.72 -11.90
CA ALA A 171 0.79 -4.73 -13.35
C ALA A 171 2.24 -4.97 -13.75
N ASP A 172 3.18 -4.87 -12.82
CA ASP A 172 4.61 -4.96 -13.10
C ASP A 172 5.02 -6.42 -13.34
N GLN A 173 5.19 -6.77 -14.61
CA GLN A 173 5.53 -8.14 -15.03
C GLN A 173 6.91 -8.59 -14.56
N ARG A 174 7.77 -7.66 -14.12
CA ARG A 174 9.07 -7.99 -13.52
C ARG A 174 8.90 -8.61 -12.13
N LEU A 175 7.78 -8.31 -11.46
CA LEU A 175 7.49 -8.79 -10.10
C LEU A 175 6.45 -9.90 -10.09
N LEU A 176 5.49 -9.88 -11.03
CA LEU A 176 4.39 -10.84 -11.07
C LEU A 176 4.00 -11.18 -12.50
N ALA A 177 4.10 -12.45 -12.85
CA ALA A 177 3.65 -12.94 -14.15
C ALA A 177 2.14 -12.66 -14.34
N PRO A 178 1.70 -12.22 -15.54
CA PRO A 178 0.30 -11.85 -15.80
C PRO A 178 -0.73 -12.92 -15.43
N ALA A 179 -0.39 -14.20 -15.61
CA ALA A 179 -1.25 -15.33 -15.27
C ALA A 179 -1.67 -15.34 -13.78
N TRP A 180 -0.79 -14.84 -12.90
CA TRP A 180 -0.97 -14.85 -11.45
C TRP A 180 -1.47 -13.52 -10.88
N ARG A 181 -1.65 -12.50 -11.73
CA ARG A 181 -2.10 -11.17 -11.30
C ARG A 181 -3.39 -11.19 -10.47
N ALA A 182 -4.33 -12.06 -10.84
CA ALA A 182 -5.60 -12.20 -10.14
C ALA A 182 -5.44 -12.63 -8.67
N LEU A 183 -4.37 -13.35 -8.32
CA LEU A 183 -4.09 -13.76 -6.94
C LEU A 183 -3.77 -12.55 -6.06
N ALA A 184 -2.94 -11.64 -6.57
CA ALA A 184 -2.59 -10.40 -5.87
C ALA A 184 -3.80 -9.47 -5.72
N THR A 185 -4.58 -9.26 -6.80
CA THR A 185 -5.77 -8.41 -6.77
C THR A 185 -6.82 -8.90 -5.76
N LYS A 186 -6.90 -10.21 -5.53
CA LYS A 186 -7.80 -10.83 -4.54
C LYS A 186 -7.25 -10.78 -3.11
N GLY A 187 -6.03 -10.31 -2.89
CA GLY A 187 -5.39 -10.27 -1.57
C GLY A 187 -4.91 -11.64 -1.10
N SER A 188 -4.51 -12.53 -2.01
CA SER A 188 -3.86 -13.79 -1.62
C SER A 188 -2.53 -13.48 -0.94
N ASN A 189 -2.13 -14.26 0.07
CA ASN A 189 -0.77 -14.14 0.60
C ASN A 189 0.21 -14.74 -0.42
N LEU A 190 1.33 -14.06 -0.64
CA LEU A 190 2.26 -14.34 -1.72
C LEU A 190 3.60 -14.81 -1.16
N VAL A 191 4.24 -15.72 -1.86
CA VAL A 191 5.66 -16.04 -1.66
C VAL A 191 6.44 -15.23 -2.68
N ILE A 192 7.51 -14.56 -2.24
CA ILE A 192 8.50 -13.99 -3.15
C ILE A 192 9.84 -14.71 -3.00
N ARG A 193 10.57 -14.86 -4.10
CA ARG A 193 12.00 -15.23 -4.12
C ARG A 193 12.76 -14.18 -4.91
N GLY A 194 13.80 -13.60 -4.29
CA GLY A 194 14.60 -12.55 -4.91
C GLY A 194 13.78 -11.32 -5.36
N GLY A 195 12.67 -11.05 -4.68
CA GLY A 195 11.76 -9.95 -4.98
C GLY A 195 10.65 -10.26 -5.98
N VAL A 196 10.68 -11.41 -6.66
CA VAL A 196 9.67 -11.83 -7.64
C VAL A 196 8.66 -12.78 -7.00
N VAL A 197 7.38 -12.64 -7.30
CA VAL A 197 6.33 -13.53 -6.80
C VAL A 197 6.51 -14.93 -7.40
N SER A 198 6.62 -15.92 -6.51
CA SER A 198 6.93 -17.31 -6.87
C SER A 198 5.96 -18.35 -6.32
N GLY A 199 4.91 -17.90 -5.64
CA GLY A 199 3.89 -18.80 -5.14
C GLY A 199 2.88 -18.08 -4.27
N THR A 200 2.04 -18.86 -3.61
CA THR A 200 1.11 -18.38 -2.58
C THR A 200 1.29 -19.16 -1.30
N TRP A 201 0.81 -18.62 -0.18
CA TRP A 201 0.79 -19.35 1.08
C TRP A 201 -0.46 -19.10 1.90
N ARG A 202 -0.76 -20.02 2.82
CA ARG A 202 -1.86 -19.89 3.78
C ARG A 202 -1.43 -20.43 5.13
N ALA A 203 -1.89 -19.80 6.21
CA ALA A 203 -1.77 -20.38 7.54
C ALA A 203 -2.95 -21.34 7.78
N ARG A 204 -2.66 -22.56 8.23
CA ARG A 204 -3.66 -23.51 8.77
C ARG A 204 -3.29 -23.89 10.20
N GLY A 205 -3.93 -23.25 11.16
CA GLY A 205 -3.55 -23.38 12.56
C GLY A 205 -2.13 -22.85 12.77
N THR A 206 -1.22 -23.75 13.17
CA THR A 206 0.21 -23.47 13.31
C THR A 206 1.01 -23.76 12.04
N ASP A 207 0.44 -24.47 11.07
CA ASP A 207 1.14 -24.90 9.86
C ASP A 207 1.06 -23.80 8.78
N ILE A 208 2.11 -23.70 7.95
CA ILE A 208 2.16 -22.83 6.77
C ILE A 208 2.08 -23.72 5.54
N GLU A 209 1.03 -23.59 4.75
CA GLU A 209 0.88 -24.26 3.47
C GLU A 209 1.42 -23.36 2.36
N VAL A 210 2.33 -23.87 1.53
CA VAL A 210 2.90 -23.17 0.38
C VAL A 210 2.48 -23.86 -0.91
N ALA A 211 1.99 -23.08 -1.87
CA ALA A 211 1.77 -23.51 -3.25
C ALA A 211 2.77 -22.77 -4.13
N TRP A 212 3.82 -23.48 -4.55
CA TRP A 212 4.90 -22.97 -5.39
C TRP A 212 4.52 -22.96 -6.88
N PHE A 213 5.07 -22.03 -7.65
CA PHE A 213 4.89 -21.99 -9.10
C PHE A 213 6.03 -22.75 -9.79
N ASP A 214 5.75 -23.98 -10.20
CA ASP A 214 6.73 -24.93 -10.75
C ASP A 214 7.49 -24.38 -11.98
N GLU A 215 6.88 -23.48 -12.75
CA GLU A 215 7.53 -22.82 -13.89
C GLU A 215 8.74 -21.97 -13.51
N LEU A 216 8.95 -21.67 -12.22
CA LEU A 216 10.10 -20.92 -11.69
C LEU A 216 11.23 -21.82 -11.17
N GLY A 217 11.14 -23.13 -11.42
CA GLY A 217 12.13 -24.12 -11.02
C GLY A 217 11.80 -24.78 -9.68
N PRO A 218 12.75 -25.57 -9.13
CA PRO A 218 12.50 -26.36 -7.93
C PRO A 218 12.20 -25.49 -6.72
N GLU A 219 11.27 -25.96 -5.89
CA GLU A 219 10.91 -25.29 -4.64
C GLU A 219 12.12 -25.21 -3.69
N PRO A 220 12.44 -24.02 -3.14
CA PRO A 220 13.56 -23.86 -2.21
C PRO A 220 13.15 -24.21 -0.77
N THR A 221 12.86 -25.49 -0.52
CA THR A 221 12.27 -25.99 0.75
C THR A 221 12.99 -25.48 1.99
N ALA A 222 14.32 -25.56 2.04
CA ALA A 222 15.10 -25.09 3.20
C ALA A 222 15.00 -23.56 3.43
N ALA A 223 14.79 -22.77 2.36
CA ALA A 223 14.60 -21.33 2.50
C ALA A 223 13.17 -20.99 2.97
N LEU A 224 12.17 -21.75 2.51
CA LEU A 224 10.80 -21.63 2.98
C LEU A 224 10.68 -22.00 4.46
N GLU A 225 11.39 -23.06 4.91
CA GLU A 225 11.46 -23.45 6.33
C GLU A 225 11.97 -22.31 7.21
N ARG A 226 13.10 -21.71 6.84
CA ARG A 226 13.66 -20.55 7.58
C ARG A 226 12.73 -19.35 7.59
N GLU A 227 12.04 -19.08 6.49
CA GLU A 227 11.10 -17.96 6.42
C GLU A 227 9.83 -18.23 7.24
N ALA A 228 9.35 -19.47 7.28
CA ALA A 228 8.24 -19.88 8.14
C ALA A 228 8.58 -19.71 9.63
N GLU A 229 9.80 -20.08 10.06
CA GLU A 229 10.31 -19.84 11.41
C GLU A 229 10.35 -18.34 11.75
N ARG A 230 10.87 -17.53 10.82
CA ARG A 230 10.90 -16.06 10.97
C ARG A 230 9.48 -15.51 11.13
N LEU A 231 8.55 -15.95 10.29
CA LEU A 231 7.16 -15.52 10.35
C LEU A 231 6.47 -15.93 11.66
N ALA A 232 6.72 -17.15 12.14
CA ALA A 232 6.20 -17.62 13.44
C ALA A 232 6.67 -16.70 14.59
N THR A 233 7.94 -16.29 14.56
CA THR A 233 8.50 -15.31 15.50
C THR A 233 7.78 -13.97 15.44
N VAL A 234 7.54 -13.43 14.23
CA VAL A 234 6.82 -12.17 14.03
C VAL A 234 5.37 -12.25 14.52
N LEU A 235 4.72 -13.40 14.34
CA LEU A 235 3.33 -13.61 14.73
C LEU A 235 3.16 -14.00 16.21
N GLY A 236 4.26 -14.19 16.96
CA GLY A 236 4.22 -14.66 18.34
C GLY A 236 3.61 -16.06 18.50
N ARG A 237 3.81 -16.95 17.51
CA ARG A 237 3.26 -18.32 17.50
C ARG A 237 4.35 -19.37 17.74
N ALA A 238 3.98 -20.49 18.37
CA ALA A 238 4.87 -21.64 18.52
C ALA A 238 5.12 -22.32 17.16
N GLU A 239 6.37 -22.73 16.95
CA GLU A 239 7.01 -23.18 15.70
C GLU A 239 6.33 -24.37 14.99
N ARG A 240 6.43 -24.43 13.65
CA ARG A 240 6.56 -25.66 12.84
C ARG A 240 6.82 -25.39 11.35
N ALA A 241 7.41 -26.39 10.68
CA ALA A 241 7.84 -26.37 9.30
C ALA A 241 6.68 -26.17 8.29
N PRO A 242 6.93 -25.47 7.16
CA PRO A 242 5.97 -25.34 6.07
C PRO A 242 5.69 -26.70 5.41
N ARG A 243 4.49 -26.83 4.85
CA ARG A 243 4.06 -27.97 4.04
C ARG A 243 3.72 -27.51 2.63
N THR A 244 4.26 -28.16 1.62
CA THR A 244 3.86 -27.94 0.23
C THR A 244 2.53 -28.64 -0.03
N VAL A 245 1.61 -27.98 -0.74
CA VAL A 245 0.28 -28.49 -1.10
C VAL A 245 0.03 -28.36 -2.59
#